data_AF-A0A2E4EKS3-F1
#
_entry.id   AF-A0A2E4EKS3-F1
#
_cell.length_a   1.000
_cell.length_b   1.000
_cell.length_c   1.000
_cell.angle_alpha   90.00
_cell.angle_beta   90.00
_cell.angle_gamma   90.00
#
_symmetry.space_group_name_H-M   'P 1'
#
loop_
_entity.id
_entity.type
_entity.pdbx_description
1 polymer ?
#
loop_
_entity_poly.entity_id
_entity_poly.type
_entity_poly.pdbx_seq_one_letter_code
_entity_poly.pdbx_strand_id
1 'polypeptide(L)'
;MTTKQIVIALIQQDLKHYQLIDGLAQLGLDRVEEYHLEINTIICELMEAPEDIKDDWYDTYASFIYRNPKELVEIAPDSTILLAHICYKHLEELQEQYQRSIKSNT
;
A
#
# COMPACT_ATOMS: atom_id res chain seq x y z
N MET A 1 9.64 6.76 -16.64
CA MET A 1 8.48 6.16 -15.95
C MET A 1 7.52 7.27 -15.60
N THR A 2 6.21 7.01 -15.64
CA THR A 2 5.19 7.94 -15.13
C THR A 2 5.10 7.86 -13.61
N THR A 3 4.53 8.88 -12.95
CA THR A 3 4.29 8.85 -11.49
C THR A 3 3.53 7.61 -11.06
N LYS A 4 2.48 7.24 -11.80
CA LYS A 4 1.72 5.99 -11.60
C LYS A 4 2.62 4.75 -11.59
N GLN A 5 3.53 4.63 -12.56
CA GLN A 5 4.45 3.49 -12.62
C GLN A 5 5.41 3.45 -11.43
N ILE A 6 5.87 4.62 -10.98
CA ILE A 6 6.74 4.74 -9.80
C ILE A 6 5.99 4.32 -8.54
N VAL A 7 4.77 4.82 -8.34
CA VAL A 7 3.95 4.47 -7.18
C VAL A 7 3.69 2.97 -7.12
N ILE A 8 3.24 2.37 -8.23
CA ILE A 8 2.98 0.92 -8.28
C ILE A 8 4.25 0.13 -7.97
N ALA A 9 5.40 0.56 -8.49
CA ALA A 9 6.68 -0.08 -8.19
C ALA A 9 7.04 0.05 -6.70
N LEU A 10 6.83 1.21 -6.07
CA LEU A 10 7.07 1.42 -4.63
C LEU A 10 6.17 0.52 -3.77
N ILE A 11 4.86 0.46 -4.06
CA ILE A 11 3.93 -0.44 -3.38
C ILE A 11 4.40 -1.89 -3.51
N GLN A 12 4.82 -2.30 -4.71
CA GLN A 12 5.32 -3.65 -4.94
C GLN A 12 6.58 -3.96 -4.11
N GLN A 13 7.50 -3.00 -3.97
CA GLN A 13 8.70 -3.19 -3.16
C GLN A 13 8.36 -3.31 -1.67
N ASP A 14 7.43 -2.51 -1.16
CA ASP A 14 7.02 -2.61 0.25
C ASP A 14 6.31 -3.93 0.55
N LEU A 15 5.48 -4.42 -0.38
CA LEU A 15 4.88 -5.75 -0.30
C LEU A 15 5.95 -6.85 -0.21
N LYS A 16 6.98 -6.80 -1.06
CA LYS A 16 8.08 -7.78 -1.04
C LYS A 16 8.90 -7.70 0.25
N HIS A 17 9.16 -6.48 0.72
CA HIS A 17 9.85 -6.24 1.99
C HIS A 17 9.06 -6.87 3.14
N TYR A 18 7.77 -6.57 3.24
CA TYR A 18 6.91 -7.12 4.29
C TYR A 18 6.82 -8.66 4.22
N GLN A 19 6.71 -9.25 3.02
CA GLN A 19 6.74 -10.71 2.85
C GLN A 19 8.03 -11.34 3.36
N LEU A 20 9.18 -10.69 3.09
CA LEU A 20 10.47 -11.17 3.58
C LEU A 20 10.53 -11.13 5.11
N ILE A 21 10.14 -10.00 5.71
CA ILE A 21 10.16 -9.82 7.17
C ILE A 21 9.19 -10.80 7.85
N ASP A 22 7.97 -10.97 7.34
CA ASP A 22 7.00 -11.93 7.87
C ASP A 22 7.51 -13.38 7.73
N GLY A 23 8.14 -13.73 6.60
CA GLY A 23 8.76 -15.04 6.42
C GLY A 23 9.89 -15.32 7.42
N LEU A 24 10.75 -14.33 7.68
CA LEU A 24 11.81 -14.43 8.69
C LEU A 24 11.24 -14.56 10.11
N ALA A 25 10.18 -13.80 10.41
CA ALA A 25 9.46 -13.88 11.67
C ALA A 25 8.89 -15.27 11.95
N GLN A 26 8.24 -15.87 10.95
CA GLN A 26 7.67 -17.22 11.05
C GLN A 26 8.73 -18.30 11.34
N LEU A 27 9.97 -18.08 10.89
CA LEU A 27 11.10 -18.96 11.18
C LEU A 27 11.76 -18.69 12.55
N GLY A 28 11.26 -17.71 13.31
CA GLY A 28 11.86 -17.27 14.58
C GLY A 28 13.21 -16.57 14.39
N LEU A 29 13.49 -16.06 13.18
CA LEU A 29 14.75 -15.41 12.82
C LEU A 29 14.71 -13.89 12.96
N ASP A 30 13.56 -13.31 13.29
CA ASP A 30 13.41 -11.86 13.43
C ASP A 30 12.39 -11.47 14.53
N ARG A 31 12.56 -10.27 15.09
CA ARG A 31 11.58 -9.56 15.94
C ARG A 31 10.91 -8.48 15.09
N VAL A 32 9.75 -8.83 14.54
CA VAL A 32 8.98 -8.17 13.46
C VAL A 32 8.58 -6.71 13.69
N GLU A 33 8.87 -6.13 14.85
CA GLU A 33 8.04 -5.02 15.35
C GLU A 33 8.46 -3.61 14.86
N GLU A 34 9.57 -3.43 14.13
CA GLU A 34 10.13 -2.08 13.93
C GLU A 34 10.61 -1.72 12.51
N TYR A 35 10.51 -2.58 11.49
CA TYR A 35 11.12 -2.32 10.16
C TYR A 35 10.10 -1.94 9.08
N HIS A 36 9.44 -0.79 9.24
CA HIS A 36 8.66 -0.17 8.16
C HIS A 36 9.49 0.87 7.43
N LEU A 37 9.50 0.81 6.09
CA LEU A 37 10.29 1.73 5.25
C LEU A 37 9.62 3.10 5.05
N GLU A 38 8.51 3.36 5.74
CA GLU A 38 7.67 4.56 5.58
C GLU A 38 7.28 4.88 4.12
N ILE A 39 7.26 3.85 3.26
CA ILE A 39 6.97 4.00 1.81
C ILE A 39 5.57 4.59 1.59
N ASN A 40 4.63 4.32 2.51
CA ASN A 40 3.31 4.94 2.52
C ASN A 40 3.38 6.48 2.42
N THR A 41 4.21 7.13 3.25
CA THR A 41 4.36 8.58 3.28
C THR A 41 4.84 9.11 1.92
N ILE A 42 5.82 8.43 1.31
CA ILE A 42 6.34 8.80 -0.01
C ILE A 42 5.25 8.67 -1.09
N ILE A 43 4.43 7.62 -1.03
CA ILE A 43 3.34 7.42 -1.99
C ILE A 43 2.25 8.46 -1.80
N CYS A 44 1.91 8.80 -0.55
CA CYS A 44 0.96 9.85 -0.20
C CYS A 44 1.35 11.18 -0.84
N GLU A 45 2.63 11.55 -0.74
CA GLU A 45 3.18 12.76 -1.36
C GLU A 45 3.18 12.69 -2.90
N LEU A 46 3.63 11.56 -3.48
CA LEU A 46 3.69 11.38 -4.93
C LEU A 46 2.30 11.39 -5.59
N MET A 47 1.27 10.98 -4.86
CA MET A 47 -0.11 10.97 -5.32
C MET A 47 -0.88 12.24 -4.92
N GLU A 48 -0.20 13.20 -4.29
CA GLU A 48 -0.78 14.49 -3.84
C GLU A 48 -2.05 14.31 -2.99
N ALA A 49 -2.05 13.28 -2.13
CA ALA A 49 -3.22 12.93 -1.34
C ALA A 49 -3.57 14.04 -0.33
N PRO A 50 -4.85 14.47 -0.25
CA PRO A 50 -5.29 15.48 0.70
C PRO A 50 -5.05 15.09 2.16
N GLU A 51 -4.76 16.08 3.01
CA GLU A 51 -4.54 15.88 4.45
C GLU A 51 -5.74 15.21 5.13
N ASP A 52 -6.96 15.59 4.73
CA ASP A 52 -8.21 15.15 5.35
C ASP A 52 -8.49 13.65 5.16
N ILE A 53 -7.79 12.99 4.23
CA ILE A 53 -7.95 11.55 3.97
C ILE A 53 -6.78 10.71 4.47
N LYS A 54 -5.81 11.28 5.20
CA LYS A 54 -4.60 10.56 5.59
C LYS A 54 -4.86 9.32 6.44
N ASP A 55 -5.85 9.37 7.33
CA ASP A 55 -6.22 8.21 8.16
C ASP A 55 -6.82 7.09 7.29
N ASP A 56 -7.82 7.42 6.45
CA ASP A 56 -8.43 6.47 5.51
C ASP A 56 -7.42 5.92 4.49
N TRP A 57 -6.48 6.77 4.09
CA TRP A 57 -5.36 6.43 3.21
C TRP A 57 -4.44 5.41 3.87
N TYR A 58 -4.01 5.67 5.11
CA TYR A 58 -3.17 4.76 5.86
C TYR A 58 -3.85 3.41 6.06
N ASP A 59 -5.13 3.41 6.44
CA ASP A 59 -5.91 2.19 6.62
C ASP A 59 -6.07 1.40 5.31
N THR A 60 -6.35 2.10 4.21
CA THR A 60 -6.43 1.50 2.88
C THR A 60 -5.10 0.86 2.50
N TYR A 61 -3.99 1.59 2.63
CA TYR A 61 -2.65 1.10 2.33
C TYR A 61 -2.26 -0.12 3.19
N ALA A 62 -2.40 0.02 4.52
CA ALA A 62 -2.10 -1.00 5.51
C ALA A 62 -2.91 -2.29 5.29
N SER A 63 -4.14 -2.18 4.78
CA SER A 63 -4.97 -3.35 4.46
C SER A 63 -4.36 -4.25 3.39
N PHE A 64 -3.57 -3.70 2.47
CA PHE A 64 -2.86 -4.46 1.43
C PHE A 64 -1.50 -4.96 1.90
N ILE A 65 -0.72 -4.11 2.58
CA ILE A 65 0.64 -4.47 2.99
C ILE A 65 0.65 -5.44 4.17
N TYR A 66 -0.10 -5.12 5.24
CA TYR A 66 0.02 -5.81 6.53
C TYR A 66 -1.08 -6.83 6.77
N ARG A 67 -2.30 -6.58 6.26
CA ARG A 67 -3.47 -7.43 6.56
C ARG A 67 -3.76 -8.50 5.50
N ASN A 68 -3.27 -8.37 4.26
CA ASN A 68 -3.56 -9.28 3.14
C ASN A 68 -2.46 -10.28 2.66
N PRO A 69 -1.29 -10.47 3.29
CA PRO A 69 -0.26 -11.29 2.65
C PRO A 69 -0.41 -12.81 2.86
N LYS A 70 -1.26 -13.31 3.76
CA LYS A 70 -1.31 -14.76 4.03
C LYS A 70 -2.12 -15.57 3.01
N GLU A 71 -3.24 -15.06 2.51
CA GLU A 71 -4.14 -15.84 1.63
C GLU A 71 -3.88 -15.64 0.13
N LEU A 72 -3.32 -14.50 -0.29
CA LEU A 72 -3.14 -14.16 -1.71
C LEU A 72 -1.73 -14.45 -2.26
N VAL A 73 -0.72 -14.56 -1.39
CA VAL A 73 0.69 -14.69 -1.79
C VAL A 73 1.12 -16.15 -1.95
N GLU A 74 0.52 -17.08 -1.21
CA GLU A 74 0.80 -18.52 -1.32
C GLU A 74 0.49 -19.09 -2.71
N ILE A 75 -0.27 -18.38 -3.54
CA ILE A 75 -0.83 -18.90 -4.79
C ILE A 75 -0.02 -18.50 -6.04
N ALA A 76 0.81 -17.42 -6.00
CA ALA A 76 1.59 -17.01 -7.18
C ALA A 76 2.80 -16.10 -6.89
N PRO A 77 3.97 -16.32 -7.54
CA PRO A 77 5.13 -15.41 -7.49
C PRO A 77 4.83 -13.98 -8.00
N ASP A 78 3.88 -13.84 -8.93
CA ASP A 78 3.45 -12.57 -9.50
C ASP A 78 2.32 -11.88 -8.69
N SER A 79 1.95 -12.43 -7.53
CA SER A 79 0.90 -11.86 -6.67
C SER A 79 1.22 -10.43 -6.22
N THR A 80 2.50 -10.11 -5.96
CA THR A 80 2.92 -8.78 -5.48
C THR A 80 2.64 -7.66 -6.48
N ILE A 81 2.84 -7.91 -7.78
CA ILE A 81 2.56 -6.87 -8.79
C ILE A 81 1.06 -6.66 -8.93
N LEU A 82 0.24 -7.72 -8.88
CA LEU A 82 -1.21 -7.61 -8.92
C LEU A 82 -1.74 -6.84 -7.70
N LEU A 83 -1.29 -7.21 -6.50
CA LEU A 83 -1.65 -6.52 -5.26
C LEU A 83 -1.25 -5.04 -5.27
N ALA A 84 -0.08 -4.71 -5.83
CA ALA A 84 0.35 -3.33 -5.98
C ALA A 84 -0.59 -2.51 -6.89
N HIS A 85 -1.04 -3.10 -8.00
CA HIS A 85 -2.01 -2.45 -8.88
C HIS A 85 -3.37 -2.26 -8.22
N ILE A 86 -3.85 -3.26 -7.47
CA ILE A 86 -5.11 -3.19 -6.73
C ILE A 86 -5.01 -2.09 -5.66
N CYS A 87 -3.96 -2.12 -4.84
CA CYS A 87 -3.71 -1.09 -3.82
C CYS A 87 -3.70 0.32 -4.44
N TYR A 88 -2.94 0.54 -5.51
CA TYR A 88 -2.94 1.83 -6.23
C TYR A 88 -4.35 2.26 -6.65
N LYS A 89 -5.15 1.34 -7.21
CA LYS A 89 -6.51 1.63 -7.67
C LYS A 89 -7.41 2.05 -6.50
N HIS A 90 -7.30 1.39 -5.35
CA HIS A 90 -8.07 1.77 -4.16
C HIS A 90 -7.67 3.16 -3.62
N LEU A 91 -6.39 3.50 -3.64
CA LEU A 91 -5.91 4.83 -3.25
C LEU A 91 -6.40 5.92 -4.22
N GLU A 92 -6.41 5.62 -5.53
CA GLU A 92 -6.96 6.50 -6.57
C GLU A 92 -8.48 6.70 -6.38
N GLU A 93 -9.22 5.62 -6.13
CA GLU A 93 -10.67 5.67 -5.85
C GLU A 93 -11.00 6.46 -4.57
N LEU A 94 -10.20 6.33 -3.51
CA LEU A 94 -10.36 7.10 -2.27
C LEU A 94 -10.25 8.60 -2.52
N GLN A 95 -9.23 9.02 -3.28
CA GLN A 95 -9.06 10.42 -3.65
C GLN A 95 -10.23 10.95 -4.51
N GLU A 96 -10.67 10.17 -5.49
CA GLU A 96 -11.80 10.55 -6.32
C GLU A 96 -13.09 10.72 -5.49
N GLN A 97 -13.33 9.84 -4.52
CA GLN A 97 -14.48 9.94 -3.63
C GLN A 97 -14.44 11.21 -2.78
N TYR A 98 -13.28 11.56 -2.22
CA TYR A 98 -13.08 12.80 -1.48
C TYR A 98 -13.30 14.04 -2.37
N GLN A 99 -12.77 14.05 -3.59
CA GLN A 99 -13.00 15.16 -4.53
C GLN A 99 -14.48 15.32 -4.90
N ARG A 100 -15.24 14.22 -5.01
CA ARG A 100 -16.69 14.25 -5.23
C ARG A 100 -17.44 14.77 -4.01
N SER A 101 -17.03 14.41 -2.79
CA SER A 101 -17.70 14.86 -1.56
C SER A 101 -17.55 16.37 -1.36
N ILE A 102 -16.37 16.95 -1.67
CA ILE A 102 -16.16 18.40 -1.64
C ILE A 102 -17.08 19.10 -2.66
N LYS A 103 -17.13 18.61 -3.90
CA LYS A 103 -17.95 19.20 -4.97
C LYS A 103 -19.45 19.13 -4.70
N SER A 104 -19.92 18.13 -3.96
CA SER A 104 -21.33 18.01 -3.57
C SER A 104 -21.73 18.96 -2.44
N ASN A 105 -20.77 19.50 -1.70
CA ASN A 105 -20.97 20.39 -0.56
C ASN A 105 -20.74 21.88 -0.89
N THR A 106 -20.46 22.20 -2.16
CA THR A 106 -20.24 23.57 -2.68
C THR A 106 -21.38 23.95 -3.62
#